data_AF-A0A924IK84-F1
#
_entry.id   AF-A0A924IK84-F1
#
_cell.length_a   1.000
_cell.length_b   1.000
_cell.length_c   1.000
_cell.angle_alpha   90.00
_cell.angle_beta   90.00
_cell.angle_gamma   90.00
#
_symmetry.space_group_name_H-M   'P 1'
#
loop_
_entity.id
_entity.type
_entity.pdbx_description
1 polymer ?
#
loop_
_entity_poly.entity_id
_entity_poly.type
_entity_poly.pdbx_seq_one_letter_code
_entity_poly.pdbx_strand_id
1 'polypeptide(L)'
;MEVCMSRKARKEKAERNKSFVENLKKMKAMRKAWKRPIASASASASSGASPVSHSVICSACGITTRVPFEPTQGKPVLCRPCYDKRPAREMRVS
;
A
#
# COMPACT_ATOMS: atom_id res chain seq x y z
N MET A 1 0.66 -55.51 -2.18
CA MET A 1 -0.37 -54.53 -2.61
C MET A 1 -0.18 -53.12 -2.03
N GLU A 2 0.55 -52.95 -0.91
CA GLU A 2 0.79 -51.64 -0.24
C GLU A 2 1.52 -50.57 -1.07
N VAL A 3 2.40 -50.96 -1.99
CA VAL A 3 3.15 -50.01 -2.86
C VAL A 3 2.22 -49.29 -3.86
N CYS A 4 1.05 -49.86 -4.17
CA CYS A 4 0.07 -49.29 -5.11
C CYS A 4 -0.77 -48.16 -4.47
N MET A 5 -1.11 -48.31 -3.18
CA MET A 5 -1.87 -47.31 -2.40
C MET A 5 -1.07 -46.00 -2.22
N SER A 6 0.25 -46.09 -1.99
CA SER A 6 1.13 -44.91 -1.88
C SER A 6 1.31 -44.13 -3.19
N ARG A 7 1.27 -44.82 -4.34
CA ARG A 7 1.32 -44.17 -5.66
C ARG A 7 0.03 -43.42 -5.99
N LYS A 8 -1.12 -43.93 -5.55
CA LYS A 8 -2.43 -43.25 -5.67
C LYS A 8 -2.47 -41.96 -4.83
N ALA A 9 -2.06 -42.01 -3.57
CA ALA A 9 -2.04 -40.84 -2.68
C ALA A 9 -1.11 -39.70 -3.18
N ARG A 10 0.06 -40.04 -3.75
CA ARG A 10 0.96 -39.06 -4.38
C ARG A 10 0.37 -38.42 -5.64
N LYS A 11 -0.34 -39.19 -6.47
CA LYS A 11 -1.03 -38.66 -7.66
C LYS A 11 -2.15 -37.70 -7.29
N GLU A 12 -2.93 -38.00 -6.26
CA GLU A 12 -4.03 -37.15 -5.79
C GLU A 12 -3.55 -35.82 -5.20
N LYS A 13 -2.46 -35.83 -4.42
CA LYS A 13 -1.82 -34.60 -3.91
C LYS A 13 -1.23 -33.76 -5.05
N ALA A 14 -0.67 -34.41 -6.08
CA ALA A 14 -0.18 -33.72 -7.27
C ALA A 14 -1.32 -33.09 -8.07
N GLU A 15 -2.48 -33.75 -8.19
CA GLU A 15 -3.64 -33.23 -8.90
C GLU A 15 -4.27 -32.01 -8.21
N ARG A 16 -4.40 -32.04 -6.87
CA ARG A 16 -4.82 -30.86 -6.09
C ARG A 16 -3.87 -29.67 -6.23
N ASN A 17 -2.56 -29.92 -6.31
CA ASN A 17 -1.60 -28.84 -6.54
C ASN A 17 -1.68 -28.27 -7.97
N LYS A 18 -2.02 -29.10 -8.97
CA LYS A 18 -2.24 -28.65 -10.36
C LYS A 18 -3.42 -27.70 -10.47
N SER A 19 -4.56 -28.01 -9.86
CA SER A 19 -5.74 -27.15 -9.90
C SER A 19 -5.50 -25.81 -9.18
N PHE A 20 -4.72 -25.81 -8.09
CA PHE A 20 -4.29 -24.58 -7.42
C PHE A 20 -3.39 -23.71 -8.29
N VAL A 21 -2.36 -24.30 -8.92
CA VAL A 21 -1.46 -23.58 -9.83
C VAL A 21 -2.20 -23.06 -11.07
N GLU A 22 -3.17 -23.80 -11.59
CA GLU A 22 -3.98 -23.37 -12.71
C GLU A 22 -4.91 -22.19 -12.35
N ASN A 23 -5.55 -22.23 -11.18
CA ASN A 23 -6.34 -21.10 -10.68
C ASN A 23 -5.48 -19.85 -10.44
N LEU A 24 -4.25 -20.00 -9.95
CA LEU A 24 -3.31 -18.88 -9.83
C LEU A 24 -2.94 -18.28 -11.18
N LYS A 25 -2.76 -19.11 -12.22
CA LYS A 25 -2.50 -18.62 -13.59
C LYS A 25 -3.70 -17.83 -14.13
N LYS A 26 -4.94 -18.31 -13.91
CA LYS A 26 -6.18 -17.61 -14.29
C LYS A 26 -6.30 -16.25 -13.58
N MET A 27 -6.06 -16.20 -12.27
CA MET A 27 -6.08 -14.94 -11.50
C MET A 27 -5.01 -13.95 -11.94
N LYS A 28 -3.78 -14.42 -12.23
CA LYS A 28 -2.70 -13.56 -12.75
C LYS A 28 -3.00 -13.04 -14.15
N ALA A 29 -3.60 -13.84 -15.02
CA ALA A 29 -4.03 -13.42 -16.36
C ALA A 29 -5.10 -12.32 -16.30
N MET A 30 -6.11 -12.48 -15.44
CA MET A 30 -7.13 -11.45 -15.21
C MET A 30 -6.53 -10.16 -14.66
N ARG A 31 -5.59 -10.26 -13.71
CA ARG A 31 -4.87 -9.10 -13.20
C ARG A 31 -4.05 -8.40 -14.29
N LYS A 32 -3.44 -9.15 -15.21
CA LYS A 32 -2.69 -8.58 -16.35
C LYS A 32 -3.63 -7.90 -17.37
N ALA A 33 -4.79 -8.50 -17.65
CA ALA A 33 -5.78 -7.95 -18.57
C ALA A 33 -6.44 -6.66 -18.01
N TRP A 34 -6.66 -6.59 -16.71
CA TRP A 34 -7.24 -5.42 -16.06
C TRP A 34 -6.21 -4.36 -15.63
N LYS A 35 -4.92 -4.71 -15.57
CA LYS A 35 -3.86 -3.76 -15.26
C LYS A 35 -3.61 -2.84 -16.46
N ARG A 36 -4.27 -1.69 -16.44
CA ARG A 36 -4.03 -0.58 -17.38
C ARG A 36 -2.55 -0.19 -17.34
N PRO A 37 -1.90 0.06 -18.49
CA PRO A 37 -0.53 0.56 -18.50
C PRO A 37 -0.50 1.95 -17.87
N ILE A 38 0.34 2.11 -16.85
CA ILE A 38 0.62 3.38 -16.16
C ILE A 38 1.24 4.45 -17.09
N ALA A 39 1.57 4.10 -18.34
CA ALA A 39 2.10 5.02 -19.34
C ALA A 39 1.02 5.87 -20.04
N SER A 40 -0.28 5.57 -19.89
CA SER A 40 -1.38 6.40 -20.45
C SER A 40 -2.51 6.70 -19.46
N ALA A 41 -2.31 6.45 -18.17
CA ALA A 41 -3.26 6.79 -17.12
C ALA A 41 -2.96 8.17 -16.53
N SER A 42 -3.15 9.22 -17.33
CA SER A 42 -3.32 10.60 -16.85
C SER A 42 -4.77 10.93 -16.49
N ALA A 43 -5.65 9.94 -16.30
CA ALA A 43 -7.02 10.13 -15.83
C ALA A 43 -7.52 8.81 -15.17
N SER A 44 -7.98 8.75 -13.92
CA SER A 44 -8.63 9.80 -13.12
C SER A 44 -8.40 9.48 -11.64
N ALA A 45 -7.57 10.29 -10.97
CA ALA A 45 -7.65 10.41 -9.52
C ALA A 45 -8.47 11.68 -9.25
N SER A 46 -9.77 11.47 -9.03
CA SER A 46 -10.66 12.36 -8.29
C SER A 46 -10.54 13.86 -8.60
N SER A 47 -11.37 14.33 -9.55
CA SER A 47 -11.89 15.69 -9.52
C SER A 47 -12.70 15.88 -8.24
N GLY A 48 -12.03 16.22 -7.14
CA GLY A 48 -12.65 16.41 -5.84
C GLY A 48 -11.76 17.32 -5.01
N ALA A 49 -12.06 18.62 -5.06
CA ALA A 49 -11.55 19.69 -4.22
C ALA A 49 -10.01 19.77 -4.09
N SER A 50 -9.42 20.83 -4.65
CA SER A 50 -8.04 21.20 -4.30
C SER A 50 -7.89 21.20 -2.77
N PRO A 51 -7.00 20.38 -2.19
CA PRO A 51 -6.82 20.39 -0.74
C PRO A 51 -6.38 21.80 -0.34
N VAL A 52 -7.11 22.42 0.59
CA VAL A 52 -6.71 23.70 1.16
C VAL A 52 -5.35 23.48 1.83
N SER A 53 -4.30 24.05 1.24
CA SER A 53 -2.94 23.92 1.74
C SER A 53 -2.62 25.13 2.59
N HIS A 54 -2.32 24.92 3.87
CA HIS A 54 -1.90 25.99 4.77
C HIS A 54 -0.38 26.09 4.79
N SER A 55 0.14 27.32 4.64
CA SER A 55 1.57 27.62 4.80
C SER A 55 1.91 27.74 6.27
N VAL A 56 2.79 26.87 6.75
CA VAL A 56 3.19 26.78 8.17
C VAL A 56 4.70 26.65 8.29
N ILE A 57 5.25 27.18 9.38
CA ILE A 57 6.68 27.08 9.67
C ILE A 57 6.92 25.79 10.48
N CYS A 58 7.84 24.95 10.04
CA CYS A 58 8.20 23.73 10.77
C CYS A 58 8.87 24.09 12.11
N SER A 59 8.33 23.58 13.23
CA SER A 59 8.87 23.86 14.57
C SER A 59 10.26 23.26 14.81
N ALA A 60 10.72 22.31 13.99
CA ALA A 60 12.01 21.64 14.16
C ALA A 60 13.13 22.22 13.27
N CYS A 61 12.82 22.66 12.05
CA CYS A 61 13.83 23.14 11.10
C CYS A 61 13.61 24.57 10.60
N GLY A 62 12.47 25.20 10.91
CA GLY A 62 12.16 26.58 10.51
C GLY A 62 11.76 26.77 9.05
N ILE A 63 11.66 25.69 8.26
CA ILE A 63 11.30 25.78 6.83
C ILE A 63 9.78 25.97 6.68
N THR A 64 9.38 26.84 5.75
CA THR A 64 7.97 26.98 5.33
C THR A 64 7.51 25.77 4.55
N THR A 65 6.47 25.09 5.04
CA THR A 65 5.91 23.90 4.39
C THR A 65 4.40 24.04 4.20
N ARG A 66 3.88 23.32 3.19
CA ARG A 66 2.45 23.26 2.91
C ARG A 66 1.86 22.00 3.52
N VAL A 67 0.93 22.17 4.44
CA VAL A 67 0.22 21.06 5.09
C VAL A 67 -1.25 21.06 4.67
N PRO A 68 -1.88 19.87 4.50
CA PRO A 68 -3.27 19.74 4.09
C PRO A 68 -4.27 19.87 5.25
N PHE A 69 -3.80 20.27 6.44
CA PHE A 69 -4.61 20.40 7.66
C PHE A 69 -4.36 21.76 8.30
N GLU A 70 -5.34 22.25 9.04
CA GLU A 70 -5.19 23.49 9.82
C GLU A 70 -4.29 23.27 11.04
N PRO A 71 -3.31 24.15 11.29
CA PRO A 71 -2.42 24.03 12.44
C PRO A 71 -3.20 24.23 13.75
N THR A 72 -3.29 23.19 14.59
CA THR A 72 -3.95 23.27 15.90
C THR A 72 -3.04 23.92 16.94
N GLN A 73 -3.57 24.86 17.74
CA GLN A 73 -2.88 25.46 18.88
C GLN A 73 -2.61 24.36 19.93
N GLY A 74 -1.34 24.00 20.15
CA GLY A 74 -0.92 22.97 21.11
C GLY A 74 -0.22 21.74 20.51
N LYS A 75 -0.14 21.61 19.18
CA LYS A 75 0.66 20.55 18.52
C LYS A 75 1.77 21.12 17.63
N PRO A 76 3.02 20.66 17.77
CA PRO A 76 4.10 21.14 16.91
C PRO A 76 3.88 20.68 15.48
N VAL A 77 3.95 21.62 14.54
CA VAL A 77 3.81 21.33 13.12
C VAL A 77 5.17 20.99 12.54
N LEU A 78 5.28 19.83 11.89
CA LEU A 78 6.54 19.32 11.36
C LEU A 78 6.43 19.07 9.86
N CYS A 79 7.51 19.36 9.13
CA CYS A 79 7.64 18.96 7.75
C CYS A 79 7.81 17.44 7.63
N ARG A 80 7.50 16.89 6.44
CA ARG A 80 7.62 15.45 6.15
C ARG A 80 8.94 14.82 6.63
N PRO A 81 10.13 15.37 6.29
CA PRO A 81 11.38 14.77 6.74
C PRO A 81 11.60 14.86 8.26
N CYS A 82 11.10 15.90 8.94
CA CYS A 82 11.18 15.99 10.41
C CYS A 82 10.19 15.06 11.10
N TYR A 83 9.04 14.79 10.48
CA TYR A 83 8.07 13.81 10.94
C TYR A 83 8.64 12.38 10.84
N ASP A 84 9.22 12.03 9.69
CA ASP A 84 9.80 10.70 9.46
C ASP A 84 11.01 10.39 10.38
N LYS A 85 11.76 11.43 10.77
CA LYS A 85 12.90 11.30 11.70
C LYS A 85 12.49 11.05 13.15
N ARG A 86 11.25 11.36 13.55
CA ARG A 86 10.78 11.17 14.92
C ARG A 86 10.16 9.77 15.06
N PRO A 87 10.58 8.97 16.04
CA PRO A 87 9.96 7.67 16.27
C PRO A 87 8.51 7.85 16.75
N ALA A 88 7.57 7.13 16.14
CA ALA A 88 6.13 7.18 16.48
C ALA A 88 5.84 6.91 17.97
N ARG A 89 6.76 6.24 18.67
CA ARG A 89 6.68 5.96 20.10
C ARG A 89 6.68 7.21 20.98
N GLU A 90 7.28 8.30 20.52
CA GLU A 90 7.37 9.58 21.25
C GLU A 90 6.20 10.54 20.95
N MET A 91 5.36 10.23 19.95
CA MET A 91 4.24 11.10 19.56
C MET A 91 2.91 10.79 20.27
N ARG A 92 2.88 9.81 21.18
CA ARG A 92 1.75 9.68 22.13
C ARG A 92 1.87 10.80 23.16
N VAL A 93 1.37 11.98 22.79
CA VAL A 93 1.20 13.07 23.74
C VAL A 93 0.27 12.59 24.84
N SER A 94 0.81 12.67 26.06
CA SER A 94 0.15 12.43 27.35
C SER A 94 -1.12 13.25 27.52
#